data_AF-A0A1M5K1X4-F1
#
_entry.id   AF-A0A1M5K1X4-F1
#
_cell.length_a   1.000
_cell.length_b   1.000
_cell.length_c   1.000
_cell.angle_alpha   90.00
_cell.angle_beta   90.00
_cell.angle_gamma   90.00
#
_symmetry.space_group_name_H-M   'P 1'
#
loop_
_entity.id
_entity.type
_entity.pdbx_description
1 polymer ?
#
loop_
_entity_poly.entity_id
_entity_poly.type
_entity_poly.pdbx_seq_one_letter_code
_entity_poly.pdbx_strand_id
1 'polypeptide(L)'
;MSDRFLLGHGTENDFVVLPDPDGDRWPEDRLDAALVRCLCERRSGLGGDGVLRVVRSRHVPDAPAVLGDHLDACEWFMDHRNADGSHAEMCGNGIRLFLHVLVTEGLLDRAACADGVLVGTRGGPRRVGADAGGGYWVDMGPARPFGHGEATVAGRAFPGQAVSMGNPHLVCLTDADLGTLDLTAQPGFDDGLFPEGVNVEFVQVLASPAEGADAHVRLRVHERGVGETRSCGTGACATAYAALAARSPEPEGPQHGTVVVDVPGGRLTVDVSPATTVLRGPAVVVATGDLTPEWLRA
;
A
#
# COMPACT_ATOMS: atom_id res chain seq x y z
N MET A 1 6.18 -5.51 -31.73
CA MET A 1 5.92 -5.85 -30.31
C MET A 1 4.94 -4.82 -29.79
N SER A 2 3.87 -5.27 -29.14
CA SER A 2 2.77 -4.41 -28.69
C SER A 2 3.11 -3.75 -27.35
N ASP A 3 2.56 -2.55 -27.11
CA ASP A 3 2.68 -1.84 -25.83
C ASP A 3 1.64 -2.41 -24.85
N ARG A 4 1.88 -3.63 -24.37
CA ARG A 4 0.95 -4.34 -23.49
C ARG A 4 0.83 -3.64 -22.14
N PHE A 5 -0.38 -3.60 -21.61
CA PHE A 5 -0.71 -3.16 -20.26
C PHE A 5 -1.61 -4.17 -19.55
N LEU A 6 -1.62 -4.09 -18.22
CA LEU A 6 -2.65 -4.68 -17.38
C LEU A 6 -3.25 -3.58 -16.51
N LEU A 7 -4.52 -3.73 -16.14
CA LEU A 7 -5.19 -2.92 -15.13
C LEU A 7 -5.51 -3.82 -13.96
N GLY A 8 -5.19 -3.37 -12.75
CA GLY A 8 -5.45 -4.15 -11.55
C GLY A 8 -5.47 -3.29 -10.31
N HIS A 9 -5.82 -3.91 -9.18
CA HIS A 9 -5.83 -3.21 -7.90
C HIS A 9 -5.49 -4.14 -6.73
N GLY A 10 -4.97 -3.56 -5.66
CA GLY A 10 -4.94 -4.16 -4.32
C GLY A 10 -5.98 -3.44 -3.46
N THR A 11 -7.07 -4.11 -3.09
CA THR A 11 -8.19 -3.51 -2.33
C THR A 11 -8.62 -2.15 -2.88
N GLU A 12 -8.86 -2.10 -4.18
CA GLU A 12 -9.39 -0.96 -4.93
C GLU A 12 -8.54 0.33 -4.92
N ASN A 13 -7.27 0.22 -4.52
CA ASN A 13 -6.21 1.12 -4.95
C ASN A 13 -5.65 0.59 -6.27
N ASP A 14 -5.94 1.28 -7.38
CA ASP A 14 -5.81 0.80 -8.75
C ASP A 14 -4.53 1.28 -9.46
N PHE A 15 -3.99 0.43 -10.33
CA PHE A 15 -2.73 0.69 -11.03
C PHE A 15 -2.81 0.28 -12.50
N VAL A 16 -2.14 1.08 -13.33
CA VAL A 16 -1.72 0.66 -14.66
C VAL A 16 -0.42 -0.11 -14.53
N VAL A 17 -0.39 -1.36 -14.97
CA VAL A 17 0.79 -2.21 -14.88
C VAL A 17 1.40 -2.38 -16.26
N LEU A 18 2.72 -2.15 -16.36
CA LEU A 18 3.49 -2.22 -17.59
C LEU A 18 4.55 -3.34 -17.48
N PRO A 19 4.32 -4.53 -18.07
CA PRO A 19 5.33 -5.57 -18.14
C PRO A 19 6.55 -5.10 -18.95
N ASP A 20 7.74 -5.18 -18.34
CA ASP A 20 9.01 -4.81 -18.96
C ASP A 20 10.19 -5.62 -18.36
N PRO A 21 10.14 -6.96 -18.40
CA PRO A 21 11.11 -7.81 -17.68
C PRO A 21 12.54 -7.62 -18.17
N ASP A 22 12.72 -7.20 -19.43
CA ASP A 22 14.02 -6.99 -20.07
C ASP A 22 14.45 -5.51 -20.09
N GLY A 23 13.58 -4.61 -19.61
CA GLY A 23 13.89 -3.21 -19.40
C GLY A 23 14.05 -2.37 -20.67
N ASP A 24 13.68 -2.90 -21.82
CA ASP A 24 13.83 -2.25 -23.14
C ASP A 24 12.54 -1.59 -23.64
N ARG A 25 11.40 -1.87 -23.00
CA ARG A 25 10.11 -1.38 -23.47
C ARG A 25 9.76 -0.01 -22.92
N TRP A 26 10.02 0.21 -21.65
CA TRP A 26 9.67 1.45 -20.95
C TRP A 26 10.92 2.07 -20.30
N PRO A 27 11.93 2.48 -21.10
CA PRO A 27 13.09 3.19 -20.57
C PRO A 27 12.68 4.54 -19.96
N GLU A 28 13.54 5.11 -19.12
CA GLU A 28 13.22 6.29 -18.30
C GLU A 28 12.79 7.53 -19.12
N ASP A 29 13.39 7.71 -20.30
CA ASP A 29 13.05 8.79 -21.22
C ASP A 29 11.71 8.58 -21.94
N ARG A 30 11.26 7.34 -22.05
CA ARG A 30 9.94 6.99 -22.61
C ARG A 30 8.85 7.02 -21.55
N LEU A 31 9.09 6.44 -20.37
CA LEU A 31 8.15 6.43 -19.24
C LEU A 31 8.36 7.66 -18.34
N ASP A 32 8.31 8.83 -18.97
CA ASP A 32 8.46 10.09 -18.26
C ASP A 32 7.19 10.46 -17.45
N ALA A 33 7.30 11.52 -16.65
CA ALA A 33 6.19 11.99 -15.82
C ALA A 33 4.96 12.42 -16.65
N ALA A 34 5.15 12.87 -17.90
CA ALA A 34 4.04 13.29 -18.75
C ALA A 34 3.24 12.08 -19.24
N LEU A 35 3.91 11.02 -19.69
CA LEU A 35 3.24 9.78 -20.07
C LEU A 35 2.55 9.12 -18.88
N VAL A 36 3.17 9.12 -17.70
CA VAL A 36 2.56 8.56 -16.48
C VAL A 36 1.25 9.28 -16.15
N ARG A 37 1.24 10.62 -16.18
CA ARG A 37 0.00 11.39 -16.01
C ARG A 37 -1.05 11.04 -17.06
N CYS A 38 -0.63 10.86 -18.31
CA CYS A 38 -1.55 10.47 -19.38
C CYS A 38 -2.14 9.06 -19.16
N LEU A 39 -1.33 8.09 -18.71
CA LEU A 39 -1.79 6.74 -18.37
C LEU A 39 -2.80 6.77 -17.21
N CYS A 40 -2.50 7.53 -16.17
CA CYS A 40 -3.30 7.62 -14.95
C CYS A 40 -4.57 8.50 -15.09
N GLU A 41 -4.67 9.38 -16.10
CA GLU A 41 -5.86 10.19 -16.32
C GLU A 41 -7.07 9.31 -16.68
N ARG A 42 -8.13 9.39 -15.87
CA ARG A 42 -9.29 8.51 -15.97
C ARG A 42 -10.20 8.78 -17.17
N ARG A 43 -10.09 9.95 -17.82
CA ARG A 43 -10.92 10.32 -19.00
C ARG A 43 -10.26 10.01 -20.33
N SER A 44 -8.99 10.39 -20.47
CA SER A 44 -8.24 10.26 -21.72
C SER A 44 -7.25 9.10 -21.72
N GLY A 45 -6.94 8.54 -20.55
CA GLY A 45 -6.02 7.43 -20.38
C GLY A 45 -6.72 6.14 -19.96
N LEU A 46 -5.99 5.32 -19.22
CA LEU A 46 -6.50 4.06 -18.67
C LEU A 46 -7.12 4.26 -17.28
N GLY A 47 -6.64 5.25 -16.53
CA GLY A 47 -7.06 5.51 -15.16
C GLY A 47 -6.34 4.63 -14.14
N GLY A 48 -5.76 5.25 -13.12
CA GLY A 48 -5.16 4.55 -11.99
C GLY A 48 -4.52 5.52 -11.00
N ASP A 49 -4.41 5.10 -9.74
CA ASP A 49 -3.73 5.86 -8.68
C ASP A 49 -2.20 5.90 -8.88
N GLY A 50 -1.66 5.00 -9.73
CA GLY A 50 -0.26 5.01 -10.14
C GLY A 50 0.05 4.04 -11.28
N VAL A 51 1.32 4.01 -11.68
CA VAL A 51 1.89 3.08 -12.67
C VAL A 51 2.87 2.15 -12.00
N LEU A 52 2.76 0.84 -12.25
CA LEU A 52 3.73 -0.17 -11.84
C LEU A 52 4.43 -0.74 -13.06
N ARG A 53 5.71 -0.39 -13.26
CA ARG A 53 6.54 -1.07 -14.26
C ARG A 53 7.14 -2.34 -13.65
N VAL A 54 6.87 -3.48 -14.28
CA VAL A 54 7.34 -4.81 -13.84
C VAL A 54 8.65 -5.14 -14.55
N VAL A 55 9.76 -4.89 -13.86
CA VAL A 55 11.11 -4.92 -14.44
C VAL A 55 12.09 -5.61 -13.51
N ARG A 56 13.14 -6.22 -14.05
CA ARG A 56 14.24 -6.76 -13.24
C ARG A 56 15.12 -5.64 -12.69
N SER A 57 15.57 -5.77 -11.45
CA SER A 57 16.34 -4.71 -10.74
C SER A 57 17.58 -4.26 -11.49
N ARG A 58 18.25 -5.16 -12.23
CA ARG A 58 19.42 -4.82 -13.06
C ARG A 58 19.15 -3.78 -14.16
N HIS A 59 17.89 -3.55 -14.52
CA HIS A 59 17.48 -2.59 -15.55
C HIS A 59 16.94 -1.27 -14.95
N VAL A 60 17.00 -1.11 -13.63
CA VAL A 60 16.56 0.10 -12.92
C VAL A 60 17.79 0.90 -12.49
N PRO A 61 18.02 2.12 -13.03
CA PRO A 61 19.28 2.85 -12.85
C PRO A 61 19.65 3.14 -11.39
N ASP A 62 18.67 3.44 -10.54
CA ASP A 62 18.84 3.79 -9.14
C ASP A 62 18.77 2.57 -8.19
N ALA A 63 18.43 1.37 -8.69
CA ALA A 63 18.32 0.17 -7.87
C ALA A 63 19.62 -0.19 -7.11
N PRO A 64 20.84 -0.10 -7.69
CA PRO A 64 22.06 -0.39 -6.93
C PRO A 64 22.24 0.54 -5.73
N ALA A 65 21.89 1.82 -5.86
CA ALA A 65 22.01 2.80 -4.78
C ALA A 65 20.98 2.54 -3.66
N VAL A 66 19.77 2.11 -4.02
CA VAL A 66 18.69 1.87 -3.05
C VAL A 66 18.80 0.50 -2.37
N LEU A 67 19.17 -0.55 -3.12
CA LEU A 67 19.17 -1.93 -2.62
C LEU A 67 20.49 -2.33 -1.97
N GLY A 68 21.60 -1.69 -2.35
CA GLY A 68 22.93 -2.00 -1.83
C GLY A 68 23.23 -3.50 -1.92
N ASP A 69 23.60 -4.09 -0.78
CA ASP A 69 23.96 -5.52 -0.67
C ASP A 69 22.78 -6.48 -0.99
N HIS A 70 21.55 -5.98 -1.07
CA HIS A 70 20.37 -6.78 -1.43
C HIS A 70 20.09 -6.82 -2.93
N LEU A 71 20.87 -6.12 -3.77
CA LEU A 71 20.61 -6.03 -5.21
C LEU A 71 20.50 -7.41 -5.88
N ASP A 72 21.44 -8.31 -5.60
CA ASP A 72 21.46 -9.66 -6.17
C ASP A 72 20.31 -10.55 -5.67
N ALA A 73 19.79 -10.27 -4.47
CA ALA A 73 18.68 -11.00 -3.88
C ALA A 73 17.31 -10.51 -4.36
N CYS A 74 17.25 -9.30 -4.93
CA CYS A 74 16.03 -8.70 -5.48
C CYS A 74 16.05 -8.83 -7.01
N GLU A 75 15.65 -9.98 -7.56
CA GLU A 75 15.57 -10.12 -9.03
C GLU A 75 14.64 -9.08 -9.66
N TRP A 76 13.49 -8.85 -9.01
CA TRP A 76 12.41 -7.97 -9.48
C TRP A 76 12.36 -6.66 -8.72
N PHE A 77 12.02 -5.59 -9.43
CA PHE A 77 11.88 -4.24 -8.89
C PHE A 77 10.48 -3.68 -9.19
N MET A 78 9.78 -3.24 -8.15
CA MET A 78 8.53 -2.50 -8.30
C MET A 78 8.83 -1.05 -8.62
N ASP A 79 9.00 -0.75 -9.91
CA ASP A 79 9.23 0.62 -10.39
C ASP A 79 7.90 1.39 -10.40
N HIS A 80 7.53 1.87 -9.22
CA HIS A 80 6.26 2.56 -8.94
C HIS A 80 6.39 4.07 -9.16
N ARG A 81 5.42 4.63 -9.91
CA ARG A 81 5.21 6.06 -10.07
C ARG A 81 3.79 6.43 -9.63
N ASN A 82 3.65 7.51 -8.86
CA ASN A 82 2.35 8.10 -8.53
C ASN A 82 1.68 8.66 -9.79
N ALA A 83 0.37 8.90 -9.72
CA ALA A 83 -0.39 9.47 -10.84
C ALA A 83 0.15 10.83 -11.36
N ASP A 84 0.86 11.60 -10.55
CA ASP A 84 1.48 12.88 -10.96
C ASP A 84 2.81 12.71 -11.74
N GLY A 85 3.34 11.49 -11.79
CA GLY A 85 4.61 11.13 -12.43
C GLY A 85 5.80 11.06 -11.47
N SER A 86 5.64 11.42 -10.20
CA SER A 86 6.70 11.29 -9.20
C SER A 86 6.97 9.82 -8.85
N HIS A 87 8.20 9.51 -8.46
CA HIS A 87 8.52 8.18 -7.94
C HIS A 87 7.94 7.99 -6.55
N ALA A 88 7.42 6.79 -6.31
CA ALA A 88 6.94 6.38 -5.00
C ALA A 88 7.93 5.40 -4.37
N GLU A 89 8.17 5.59 -3.08
CA GLU A 89 9.10 4.74 -2.32
C GLU A 89 8.53 3.34 -2.09
N MET A 90 7.28 3.25 -1.64
CA MET A 90 6.62 1.98 -1.35
C MET A 90 5.10 2.13 -1.39
N CYS A 91 4.40 1.07 -1.80
CA CYS A 91 2.95 0.97 -1.65
C CYS A 91 2.57 -0.48 -1.32
N GLY A 92 1.99 -0.70 -0.13
CA GLY A 92 1.60 -2.03 0.31
C GLY A 92 0.52 -2.68 -0.58
N ASN A 93 -0.36 -1.88 -1.18
CA ASN A 93 -1.35 -2.37 -2.16
C ASN A 93 -0.70 -2.70 -3.50
N GLY A 94 0.13 -1.78 -4.00
CA GLY A 94 0.84 -1.93 -5.27
C GLY A 94 1.77 -3.14 -5.28
N ILE A 95 2.49 -3.42 -4.20
CA ILE A 95 3.43 -4.55 -4.16
C ILE A 95 2.74 -5.92 -4.12
N ARG A 96 1.52 -6.00 -3.53
CA ARG A 96 0.69 -7.22 -3.63
C ARG A 96 0.23 -7.43 -5.08
N LEU A 97 -0.21 -6.37 -5.76
CA LEU A 97 -0.56 -6.43 -7.18
C LEU A 97 0.64 -6.78 -8.05
N PHE A 98 1.81 -6.22 -7.76
CA PHE A 98 3.06 -6.51 -8.45
C PHE A 98 3.41 -8.00 -8.35
N LEU A 99 3.39 -8.57 -7.15
CA LEU A 99 3.65 -10.00 -6.96
C LEU A 99 2.57 -10.86 -7.64
N HIS A 100 1.30 -10.41 -7.63
CA HIS A 100 0.24 -11.07 -8.36
C HIS A 100 0.49 -11.12 -9.87
N VAL A 101 0.97 -10.01 -10.46
CA VAL A 101 1.32 -9.95 -11.88
C VAL A 101 2.52 -10.84 -12.19
N LEU A 102 3.58 -10.84 -11.36
CA LEU A 102 4.72 -11.75 -11.55
C LEU A 102 4.27 -13.22 -11.60
N VAL A 103 3.39 -13.62 -10.68
CA VAL A 103 2.87 -14.99 -10.63
C VAL A 103 1.97 -15.31 -11.83
N THR A 104 1.03 -14.43 -12.16
CA THR A 104 0.03 -14.69 -13.22
C THR A 104 0.61 -14.60 -14.63
N GLU A 105 1.68 -13.81 -14.82
CA GLU A 105 2.43 -13.74 -16.07
C GLU A 105 3.50 -14.84 -16.20
N GLY A 106 3.62 -15.74 -15.22
CA GLY A 106 4.58 -16.85 -15.23
C GLY A 106 6.03 -16.42 -15.05
N LEU A 107 6.27 -15.22 -14.51
CA LEU A 107 7.60 -14.66 -14.23
C LEU A 107 8.16 -15.12 -12.89
N LEU A 108 7.29 -15.52 -11.96
CA LEU A 108 7.64 -16.21 -10.71
C LEU A 108 6.67 -17.38 -10.47
N ASP A 109 7.21 -18.49 -9.96
CA ASP A 109 6.36 -19.58 -9.47
C ASP A 109 5.72 -19.17 -8.13
N ARG A 110 4.40 -19.36 -8.00
CA ARG A 110 3.67 -19.13 -6.76
C ARG A 110 4.24 -19.98 -5.62
N ALA A 111 4.65 -21.22 -5.88
CA ALA A 111 5.23 -22.09 -4.85
C ALA A 111 6.55 -21.52 -4.30
N ALA A 112 7.37 -20.89 -5.16
CA ALA A 112 8.61 -20.23 -4.74
C ALA A 112 8.35 -18.98 -3.88
N CYS A 113 7.13 -18.43 -3.89
CA CYS A 113 6.74 -17.27 -3.10
C CYS A 113 6.20 -17.63 -1.70
N ALA A 114 6.03 -18.91 -1.36
CA ALA A 114 5.40 -19.33 -0.10
C ALA A 114 6.22 -18.88 1.13
N ASP A 115 7.53 -19.09 1.09
CA ASP A 115 8.48 -18.68 2.14
C ASP A 115 9.01 -17.26 1.93
N GLY A 116 8.37 -16.49 1.05
CA GLY A 116 8.70 -15.10 0.78
C GLY A 116 9.94 -14.89 -0.10
N VAL A 117 9.83 -13.92 -1.00
CA VAL A 117 10.90 -13.43 -1.88
C VAL A 117 11.17 -11.96 -1.61
N LEU A 118 12.38 -11.50 -1.91
CA LEU A 118 12.71 -10.07 -1.85
C LEU A 118 12.34 -9.40 -3.18
N VAL A 119 11.61 -8.31 -3.08
CA VAL A 119 11.30 -7.40 -4.19
C VAL A 119 11.94 -6.05 -3.90
N GLY A 120 12.64 -5.51 -4.88
CA GLY A 120 13.23 -4.19 -4.80
C GLY A 120 12.16 -3.09 -4.89
N THR A 121 12.29 -2.07 -4.06
CA THR A 121 11.48 -0.85 -4.12
C THR A 121 12.38 0.35 -3.86
N ARG A 122 11.91 1.58 -4.15
CA ARG A 122 12.66 2.80 -3.82
C ARG A 122 12.77 3.06 -2.31
N GLY A 123 11.88 2.45 -1.50
CA GLY A 123 11.98 2.40 -0.04
C GLY A 123 12.83 1.23 0.50
N GLY A 124 13.66 0.63 -0.35
CA GLY A 124 14.50 -0.53 -0.03
C GLY A 124 13.85 -1.88 -0.34
N PRO A 125 14.54 -3.00 -0.04
CA PRO A 125 14.00 -4.33 -0.27
C PRO A 125 12.77 -4.60 0.61
N ARG A 126 11.80 -5.34 0.08
CA ARG A 126 10.60 -5.80 0.81
C ARG A 126 10.42 -7.29 0.63
N ARG A 127 10.18 -7.98 1.74
CA ARG A 127 9.87 -9.41 1.72
C ARG A 127 8.37 -9.58 1.49
N VAL A 128 8.02 -10.30 0.42
CA VAL A 128 6.64 -10.51 -0.02
C VAL A 128 6.41 -11.97 -0.34
N GLY A 129 5.19 -12.45 -0.20
CA GLY A 129 4.87 -13.83 -0.54
C GLY A 129 3.42 -14.05 -0.89
N ALA A 130 3.11 -15.29 -1.21
CA ALA A 130 1.80 -15.71 -1.69
C ALA A 130 1.24 -16.82 -0.80
N ASP A 131 0.04 -16.63 -0.26
CA ASP A 131 -0.62 -17.62 0.59
C ASP A 131 -1.21 -18.74 -0.26
N ALA A 132 -1.23 -19.98 0.24
CA ALA A 132 -1.85 -21.12 -0.45
C ALA A 132 -3.32 -20.87 -0.83
N GLY A 133 -4.04 -20.05 -0.04
CA GLY A 133 -5.43 -19.65 -0.27
C GLY A 133 -5.64 -18.56 -1.34
N GLY A 134 -4.60 -18.16 -2.07
CA GLY A 134 -4.70 -17.20 -3.18
C GLY A 134 -4.39 -15.74 -2.84
N GLY A 135 -4.26 -15.40 -1.56
CA GLY A 135 -3.83 -14.07 -1.10
C GLY A 135 -2.34 -13.79 -1.29
N TYR A 136 -1.96 -12.54 -1.01
CA TYR A 136 -0.57 -12.08 -1.00
C TYR A 136 -0.27 -11.37 0.31
N TRP A 137 0.96 -11.49 0.78
CA TRP A 137 1.44 -10.83 1.98
C TRP A 137 2.70 -10.00 1.72
N VAL A 138 2.87 -8.95 2.50
CA VAL A 138 4.06 -8.10 2.52
C VAL A 138 4.48 -7.84 3.96
N ASP A 139 5.77 -8.01 4.23
CA ASP A 139 6.42 -7.57 5.46
C ASP A 139 6.60 -6.04 5.40
N MET A 140 5.86 -5.33 6.26
CA MET A 140 5.80 -3.87 6.31
C MET A 140 6.78 -3.28 7.33
N GLY A 141 7.54 -4.12 8.04
CA GLY A 141 8.39 -3.71 9.14
C GLY A 141 7.61 -3.39 10.43
N PRO A 142 8.31 -3.05 11.52
CA PRO A 142 7.70 -2.83 12.82
C PRO A 142 6.90 -1.53 12.86
N ALA A 143 5.72 -1.58 13.47
CA ALA A 143 4.97 -0.39 13.84
C ALA A 143 5.67 0.34 14.99
N ARG A 144 5.81 1.67 14.89
CA ARG A 144 6.53 2.48 15.88
C ARG A 144 5.60 3.55 16.46
N PRO A 145 5.01 3.34 17.65
CA PRO A 145 4.25 4.39 18.31
C PRO A 145 5.18 5.55 18.67
N PHE A 146 4.71 6.79 18.55
CA PHE A 146 5.51 7.97 18.88
C PHE A 146 4.74 9.07 19.62
N GLY A 147 3.49 8.81 20.02
CA GLY A 147 2.73 9.73 20.85
C GLY A 147 1.22 9.51 20.76
N HIS A 148 0.49 10.46 21.33
CA HIS A 148 -0.96 10.56 21.23
C HIS A 148 -1.32 11.96 20.77
N GLY A 149 -2.38 12.07 19.98
CA GLY A 149 -2.86 13.35 19.46
C GLY A 149 -4.38 13.33 19.30
N GLU A 150 -4.89 14.30 18.57
CA GLU A 150 -6.32 14.43 18.29
C GLU A 150 -6.52 14.86 16.85
N ALA A 151 -7.46 14.20 16.16
CA ALA A 151 -7.97 14.63 14.88
C ALA A 151 -9.28 15.40 15.07
N THR A 152 -9.53 16.43 14.25
CA THR A 152 -10.80 17.16 14.25
C THR A 152 -11.52 17.04 12.91
N VAL A 153 -12.78 16.59 12.93
CA VAL A 153 -13.67 16.55 11.76
C VAL A 153 -14.94 17.30 12.07
N ALA A 154 -15.29 18.31 11.27
CA ALA A 154 -16.48 19.15 11.47
C ALA A 154 -16.64 19.67 12.92
N GLY A 155 -15.53 20.06 13.56
CA GLY A 155 -15.50 20.56 14.93
C GLY A 155 -15.62 19.50 16.04
N ARG A 156 -15.71 18.21 15.68
CA ARG A 156 -15.66 17.09 16.62
C ARG A 156 -14.24 16.56 16.76
N ALA A 157 -13.81 16.43 18.01
CA ALA A 157 -12.54 15.85 18.43
C ALA A 157 -12.56 14.32 18.41
N PHE A 158 -11.46 13.73 17.96
CA PHE A 158 -11.20 12.28 17.94
C PHE A 158 -9.79 12.00 18.47
N PRO A 159 -9.65 11.55 19.72
CA PRO A 159 -8.34 11.19 20.25
C PRO A 159 -7.76 10.02 19.46
N GLY A 160 -6.45 10.02 19.26
CA GLY A 160 -5.78 9.00 18.47
C GLY A 160 -4.36 8.67 18.95
N GLN A 161 -3.88 7.51 18.51
CA GLN A 161 -2.52 7.07 18.72
C GLN A 161 -1.68 7.36 17.47
N ALA A 162 -0.54 8.03 17.67
CA ALA A 162 0.40 8.31 16.60
C ALA A 162 1.33 7.11 16.40
N VAL A 163 1.33 6.54 15.19
CA VAL A 163 2.10 5.35 14.82
C VAL A 163 2.84 5.62 13.51
N SER A 164 4.13 5.27 13.44
CA SER A 164 4.90 5.32 12.20
C SER A 164 5.04 3.92 11.62
N MET A 165 4.76 3.80 10.32
CA MET A 165 5.05 2.63 9.48
C MET A 165 6.14 2.95 8.44
N GLY A 166 6.96 3.97 8.72
CA GLY A 166 7.83 4.66 7.75
C GLY A 166 7.28 6.03 7.36
N ASN A 167 5.96 6.19 7.39
CA ASN A 167 5.23 7.45 7.29
C ASN A 167 4.29 7.63 8.51
N PRO A 168 3.88 8.87 8.84
CA PRO A 168 3.11 9.15 10.05
C PRO A 168 1.61 8.82 9.87
N HIS A 169 1.05 8.13 10.86
CA HIS A 169 -0.36 7.79 10.98
C HIS A 169 -0.92 8.26 12.33
N LEU A 170 -2.15 8.78 12.34
CA LEU A 170 -2.91 9.11 13.54
C LEU A 170 -4.17 8.26 13.56
N VAL A 171 -4.17 7.23 14.40
CA VAL A 171 -5.25 6.24 14.47
C VAL A 171 -6.24 6.60 15.56
N CYS A 172 -7.44 7.00 15.17
CA CYS A 172 -8.55 7.39 16.02
C CYS A 172 -9.55 6.25 16.19
N LEU A 173 -9.41 5.47 17.26
CA LEU A 173 -10.44 4.49 17.65
C LEU A 173 -11.70 5.23 18.13
N THR A 174 -12.87 4.89 17.60
CA THR A 174 -14.11 5.62 17.88
C THR A 174 -15.35 4.75 17.80
N ASP A 175 -16.37 5.13 18.60
CA ASP A 175 -17.73 4.57 18.51
C ASP A 175 -18.62 5.34 17.51
N ALA A 176 -18.07 6.36 16.84
CA ALA A 176 -18.79 7.09 15.80
C ALA A 176 -19.21 6.20 14.63
N ASP A 177 -20.34 6.50 14.00
CA ASP A 177 -20.65 5.96 12.69
C ASP A 177 -19.69 6.58 11.66
N LEU A 178 -18.76 5.76 11.16
CA LEU A 178 -17.77 6.18 10.18
C LEU A 178 -18.41 6.75 8.92
N GLY A 179 -19.62 6.31 8.52
CA GLY A 179 -20.32 6.80 7.33
C GLY A 179 -20.76 8.27 7.44
N THR A 180 -20.77 8.84 8.65
CA THR A 180 -21.16 10.23 8.90
C THR A 180 -20.00 11.22 8.86
N LEU A 181 -18.76 10.73 8.77
CA LEU A 181 -17.57 11.58 8.74
C LEU A 181 -17.39 12.19 7.35
N ASP A 182 -17.31 13.52 7.29
CA ASP A 182 -16.91 14.24 6.09
C ASP A 182 -15.38 14.26 5.99
N LEU A 183 -14.84 13.38 5.14
CA LEU A 183 -13.41 13.25 4.87
C LEU A 183 -13.02 13.88 3.53
N THR A 184 -13.91 14.69 2.93
CA THR A 184 -13.61 15.41 1.68
C THR A 184 -12.59 16.54 1.90
N ALA A 185 -12.50 17.03 3.13
CA ALA A 185 -11.47 17.94 3.60
C ALA A 185 -10.51 17.24 4.55
N GLN A 186 -9.28 17.73 4.61
CA GLN A 186 -8.26 17.27 5.55
C GLN A 186 -8.76 17.42 6.99
N PRO A 187 -8.80 16.33 7.80
CA PRO A 187 -9.03 16.44 9.23
C PRO A 187 -7.98 17.35 9.88
N GLY A 188 -8.39 18.17 10.85
CA GLY A 188 -7.44 18.96 11.64
C GLY A 188 -6.56 18.05 12.49
N PHE A 189 -5.30 18.42 12.69
CA PHE A 189 -4.32 17.70 13.51
C PHE A 189 -3.33 18.70 14.12
N ASP A 190 -2.50 18.23 15.07
CA ASP A 190 -1.45 19.03 15.68
C ASP A 190 -0.18 19.06 14.80
N ASP A 191 0.12 20.22 14.21
CA ASP A 191 1.33 20.45 13.40
C ASP A 191 2.63 20.27 14.21
N GLY A 192 2.57 20.43 15.54
CA GLY A 192 3.72 20.16 16.41
C GLY A 192 4.08 18.68 16.47
N LEU A 193 3.07 17.80 16.45
CA LEU A 193 3.24 16.35 16.40
C LEU A 193 3.49 15.84 14.98
N PHE A 194 2.91 16.51 13.97
CA PHE A 194 2.96 16.12 12.57
C PHE A 194 3.39 17.27 11.65
N PRO A 195 4.66 17.72 11.72
CA PRO A 195 5.13 18.91 11.00
C PRO A 195 5.09 18.78 9.48
N GLU A 196 5.14 17.55 8.97
CA GLU A 196 5.05 17.26 7.54
C GLU A 196 3.65 16.77 7.14
N GLY A 197 2.65 16.90 8.02
CA GLY A 197 1.31 16.33 7.84
C GLY A 197 1.22 14.84 8.20
N VAL A 198 0.01 14.29 8.16
CA VAL A 198 -0.30 12.95 8.69
C VAL A 198 -1.44 12.26 7.93
N ASN A 199 -1.37 10.93 7.85
CA ASN A 199 -2.50 10.10 7.45
C ASN A 199 -3.41 9.88 8.66
N VAL A 200 -4.71 10.15 8.53
CA VAL A 200 -5.64 10.03 9.67
C VAL A 200 -6.60 8.88 9.43
N GLU A 201 -6.58 7.91 10.33
CA GLU A 201 -7.44 6.73 10.31
C GLU A 201 -8.56 6.86 11.35
N PHE A 202 -9.82 6.74 10.91
CA PHE A 202 -10.97 6.61 11.80
C PHE A 202 -11.43 5.17 11.83
N VAL A 203 -11.41 4.58 13.03
CA VAL A 203 -11.51 3.13 13.20
C VAL A 203 -12.62 2.78 14.17
N GLN A 204 -13.54 1.95 13.70
CA GLN A 204 -14.55 1.32 14.55
C GLN A 204 -14.12 -0.10 14.87
N VAL A 205 -13.98 -0.43 16.15
CA VAL A 205 -13.70 -1.79 16.60
C VAL A 205 -15.02 -2.55 16.67
N LEU A 206 -15.14 -3.66 15.94
CA LEU A 206 -16.36 -4.44 15.89
C LEU A 206 -16.53 -5.31 17.14
N ALA A 207 -17.77 -5.57 17.52
CA ALA A 207 -18.11 -6.23 18.78
C ALA A 207 -17.56 -7.67 18.88
N SER A 208 -17.40 -8.35 17.75
CA SER A 208 -16.86 -9.70 17.68
C SER A 208 -15.64 -9.71 16.76
N PRO A 209 -14.54 -10.38 17.16
CA PRO A 209 -13.42 -10.62 16.26
C PRO A 209 -13.87 -11.50 15.09
N ALA A 210 -13.14 -11.38 13.98
CA ALA A 210 -13.25 -12.31 12.88
C ALA A 210 -12.68 -13.67 13.29
N GLU A 211 -13.13 -14.75 12.64
CA GLU A 211 -12.63 -16.09 12.91
C GLU A 211 -11.10 -16.14 12.77
N GLY A 212 -10.42 -16.62 13.81
CA GLY A 212 -8.95 -16.72 13.85
C GLY A 212 -8.20 -15.40 14.05
N ALA A 213 -8.88 -14.30 14.38
CA ALA A 213 -8.27 -13.00 14.66
C ALA A 213 -8.54 -12.54 16.10
N ASP A 214 -7.63 -11.72 16.64
CA ASP A 214 -7.76 -11.10 17.96
C ASP A 214 -8.68 -9.87 17.94
N ALA A 215 -8.77 -9.19 16.79
CA ALA A 215 -9.68 -8.07 16.58
C ALA A 215 -10.21 -8.01 15.14
N HIS A 216 -11.37 -7.38 14.99
CA HIS A 216 -11.95 -7.03 13.69
C HIS A 216 -12.38 -5.57 13.74
N VAL A 217 -11.92 -4.79 12.78
CA VAL A 217 -12.17 -3.35 12.72
C VAL A 217 -12.67 -2.93 11.35
N ARG A 218 -13.39 -1.81 11.30
CA ARG A 218 -13.70 -1.07 10.08
C ARG A 218 -12.92 0.24 10.09
N LEU A 219 -12.34 0.59 8.95
CA LEU A 219 -11.43 1.72 8.77
C LEU A 219 -11.90 2.61 7.63
N ARG A 220 -11.92 3.94 7.85
CA ARG A 220 -11.85 4.96 6.79
C ARG A 220 -10.59 5.80 7.01
N VAL A 221 -9.96 6.25 5.94
CA VAL A 221 -8.67 6.95 6.01
C VAL A 221 -8.70 8.20 5.14
N HIS A 222 -8.09 9.28 5.64
CA HIS A 222 -7.71 10.44 4.86
C HIS A 222 -6.19 10.47 4.75
N GLU A 223 -5.67 10.28 3.53
CA GLU A 223 -4.23 10.23 3.27
C GLU A 223 -3.68 11.63 2.96
N ARG A 224 -2.54 11.93 3.59
CA ARG A 224 -1.81 13.18 3.43
C ARG A 224 -1.56 13.47 1.94
N GLY A 225 -2.06 14.62 1.47
CA GLY A 225 -1.83 15.09 0.11
C GLY A 225 -2.65 14.38 -0.96
N VAL A 226 -3.51 13.42 -0.59
CA VAL A 226 -4.37 12.67 -1.53
C VAL A 226 -5.85 12.93 -1.23
N GLY A 227 -6.25 12.87 0.03
CA GLY A 227 -7.66 12.90 0.44
C GLY A 227 -8.13 11.54 0.95
N GLU A 228 -9.45 11.35 1.00
CA GLU A 228 -9.99 10.03 1.33
C GLU A 228 -9.65 9.00 0.25
N THR A 229 -9.10 7.86 0.67
CA THR A 229 -8.80 6.73 -0.21
C THR A 229 -9.59 5.50 0.22
N ARG A 230 -9.71 4.54 -0.72
CA ARG A 230 -10.44 3.30 -0.46
C ARG A 230 -9.65 2.27 0.32
N SER A 231 -8.32 2.40 0.36
CA SER A 231 -7.44 1.47 1.07
C SER A 231 -6.04 2.06 1.23
N CYS A 232 -5.53 2.10 2.46
CA CYS A 232 -4.15 2.46 2.77
C CYS A 232 -3.45 1.28 3.47
N GLY A 233 -2.41 0.71 2.86
CA GLY A 233 -1.72 -0.46 3.41
C GLY A 233 -1.02 -0.18 4.74
N THR A 234 -0.25 0.91 4.82
CA THR A 234 0.40 1.33 6.07
C THR A 234 -0.61 1.80 7.11
N GLY A 235 -1.71 2.44 6.70
CA GLY A 235 -2.81 2.83 7.59
C GLY A 235 -3.53 1.63 8.21
N ALA A 236 -3.72 0.55 7.45
CA ALA A 236 -4.23 -0.72 7.99
C ALA A 236 -3.26 -1.35 9.01
N CYS A 237 -1.95 -1.27 8.77
CA CYS A 237 -0.93 -1.72 9.73
C CYS A 237 -0.91 -0.92 11.02
N ALA A 238 -0.91 0.42 10.91
CA ALA A 238 -0.99 1.32 12.06
C ALA A 238 -2.28 1.08 12.87
N THR A 239 -3.40 0.88 12.16
CA THR A 239 -4.71 0.57 12.73
C THR A 239 -4.68 -0.74 13.52
N ALA A 240 -4.11 -1.80 12.95
CA ALA A 240 -4.00 -3.09 13.61
C ALA A 240 -3.16 -2.98 14.89
N TYR A 241 -2.02 -2.28 14.83
CA TYR A 241 -1.20 -2.02 16.01
C TYR A 241 -2.00 -1.30 17.11
N ALA A 242 -2.67 -0.19 16.79
CA ALA A 242 -3.42 0.60 17.76
C ALA A 242 -4.61 -0.18 18.36
N ALA A 243 -5.31 -0.98 17.55
CA ALA A 243 -6.41 -1.82 18.01
C ALA A 243 -5.96 -2.90 18.99
N LEU A 244 -4.79 -3.51 18.77
CA LEU A 244 -4.19 -4.48 19.69
C LEU A 244 -3.63 -3.79 20.93
N ALA A 245 -2.94 -2.66 20.77
CA ALA A 245 -2.36 -1.88 21.87
C ALA A 245 -3.45 -1.43 22.86
N ALA A 246 -4.61 -0.99 22.37
CA ALA A 246 -5.75 -0.60 23.22
C ALA A 246 -6.33 -1.76 24.05
N ARG A 247 -6.03 -3.00 23.69
CA ARG A 247 -6.46 -4.22 24.41
C ARG A 247 -5.32 -4.85 25.21
N SER A 248 -4.07 -4.45 24.97
CA SER A 248 -2.89 -5.01 25.60
C SER A 248 -2.74 -4.47 27.02
N PRO A 249 -2.55 -5.33 28.04
CA PRO A 249 -2.15 -4.88 29.37
C PRO A 249 -0.67 -4.47 29.42
N GLU A 250 0.13 -4.82 28.41
CA GLU A 250 1.57 -4.61 28.39
C GLU A 250 1.94 -3.17 27.99
N PRO A 251 2.82 -2.50 28.74
CA PRO A 251 3.26 -1.13 28.44
C PRO A 251 4.15 -1.06 27.19
N GLU A 252 4.84 -2.15 26.81
CA GLU A 252 5.64 -2.19 25.58
C GLU A 252 4.80 -2.37 24.29
N GLY A 253 3.49 -2.53 24.42
CA GLY A 253 2.58 -2.77 23.30
C GLY A 253 2.35 -4.26 23.01
N PRO A 254 1.68 -4.59 21.89
CA PRO A 254 1.27 -5.96 21.58
C PRO A 254 2.46 -6.87 21.25
N GLN A 255 2.52 -8.04 21.89
CA GLN A 255 3.57 -9.05 21.67
C GLN A 255 3.31 -9.91 20.42
N HIS A 256 2.04 -10.21 20.15
CA HIS A 256 1.57 -10.79 18.91
C HIS A 256 0.08 -10.51 18.78
N GLY A 257 -0.43 -10.40 17.55
CA GLY A 257 -1.86 -10.42 17.32
C GLY A 257 -2.22 -10.27 15.86
N THR A 258 -3.38 -10.81 15.49
CA THR A 258 -3.94 -10.75 14.16
C THR A 258 -5.18 -9.87 14.18
N VAL A 259 -5.25 -8.91 13.26
CA VAL A 259 -6.39 -8.01 13.10
C VAL A 259 -6.93 -8.11 11.69
N VAL A 260 -8.25 -8.32 11.57
CA VAL A 260 -8.95 -8.16 10.28
C VAL A 260 -9.40 -6.71 10.16
N VAL A 261 -9.06 -6.08 9.04
CA VAL A 261 -9.32 -4.66 8.75
C VAL A 261 -10.22 -4.58 7.52
N ASP A 262 -11.47 -4.17 7.72
CA ASP A 262 -12.40 -3.84 6.62
C ASP A 262 -12.19 -2.37 6.22
N VAL A 263 -11.77 -2.15 4.98
CA VAL A 263 -11.64 -0.84 4.34
C VAL A 263 -12.75 -0.68 3.28
N PRO A 264 -13.05 0.53 2.77
CA PRO A 264 -14.00 0.68 1.66
C PRO A 264 -13.64 -0.21 0.45
N GLY A 265 -12.34 -0.40 0.26
CA GLY A 265 -11.67 -1.20 -0.77
C GLY A 265 -11.81 -2.73 -0.68
N GLY A 266 -12.36 -3.24 0.42
CA GLY A 266 -12.40 -4.67 0.72
C GLY A 266 -11.81 -5.01 2.09
N ARG A 267 -11.13 -6.15 2.19
CA ARG A 267 -10.65 -6.71 3.46
C ARG A 267 -9.16 -7.01 3.43
N LEU A 268 -8.50 -6.67 4.53
CA LEU A 268 -7.10 -6.96 4.81
C LEU A 268 -6.99 -7.74 6.11
N THR A 269 -5.91 -8.49 6.27
CA THR A 269 -5.51 -9.12 7.53
C THR A 269 -4.13 -8.64 7.88
N VAL A 270 -3.90 -8.25 9.13
CA VAL A 270 -2.60 -7.76 9.59
C VAL A 270 -2.16 -8.56 10.80
N ASP A 271 -0.99 -9.17 10.70
CA ASP A 271 -0.29 -9.72 11.87
C ASP A 271 0.69 -8.68 12.41
N VAL A 272 0.67 -8.47 13.72
CA VAL A 272 1.55 -7.52 14.41
C VAL A 272 2.41 -8.29 15.40
N SER A 273 3.69 -7.93 15.46
CA SER A 273 4.65 -8.35 16.47
C SER A 273 5.62 -7.20 16.76
N PRO A 274 6.42 -7.26 17.85
CA PRO A 274 7.47 -6.28 18.10
C PRO A 274 8.50 -6.18 16.96
N ALA A 275 8.75 -7.29 16.26
CA ALA A 275 9.75 -7.34 15.19
C ALA A 275 9.23 -6.78 13.86
N THR A 276 7.97 -7.06 13.53
CA THR A 276 7.38 -6.63 12.26
C THR A 276 5.85 -6.65 12.26
N THR A 277 5.28 -5.99 11.25
CA THR A 277 3.88 -6.07 10.84
C THR A 277 3.78 -6.70 9.46
N VAL A 278 2.95 -7.73 9.30
CA VAL A 278 2.72 -8.41 8.00
C VAL A 278 1.31 -8.13 7.51
N LEU A 279 1.22 -7.46 6.36
CA LEU A 279 -0.04 -7.10 5.72
C LEU A 279 -0.42 -8.15 4.67
N ARG A 280 -1.60 -8.74 4.83
CA ARG A 280 -2.24 -9.68 3.88
C ARG A 280 -3.44 -9.06 3.20
N GLY A 281 -3.59 -9.34 1.93
CA GLY A 281 -4.76 -8.90 1.18
C GLY A 281 -4.84 -9.49 -0.22
N PRO A 282 -6.00 -9.31 -0.87
CA PRO A 282 -6.18 -9.69 -2.27
C PRO A 282 -5.43 -8.73 -3.20
N ALA A 283 -5.19 -9.21 -4.40
CA ALA A 283 -4.83 -8.43 -5.58
C ALA A 283 -5.55 -9.00 -6.79
N VAL A 284 -5.97 -8.14 -7.71
CA VAL A 284 -6.79 -8.53 -8.87
C VAL A 284 -6.26 -7.83 -10.11
N VAL A 285 -6.08 -8.59 -11.20
CA VAL A 285 -6.01 -8.04 -12.56
C VAL A 285 -7.44 -7.99 -13.12
N VAL A 286 -7.89 -6.79 -13.47
CA VAL A 286 -9.23 -6.50 -14.00
C VAL A 286 -9.26 -6.64 -15.52
N ALA A 287 -8.22 -6.16 -16.21
CA ALA A 287 -8.16 -6.17 -17.66
C ALA A 287 -6.71 -6.26 -18.15
N THR A 288 -6.54 -6.72 -19.39
CA THR A 288 -5.28 -6.69 -20.12
C THR A 288 -5.53 -6.18 -21.53
N GLY A 289 -4.54 -5.54 -22.15
CA GLY A 289 -4.68 -5.00 -23.50
C GLY A 289 -3.38 -4.44 -24.03
N ASP A 290 -3.47 -3.74 -25.16
CA ASP A 290 -2.34 -3.07 -25.82
C ASP A 290 -2.68 -1.59 -26.04
N LEU A 291 -1.73 -0.71 -25.72
CA LEU A 291 -1.83 0.72 -26.03
C LEU A 291 -1.74 0.92 -27.55
N THR A 292 -2.59 1.81 -28.08
CA THR A 292 -2.58 2.09 -29.50
C THR A 292 -1.46 3.07 -29.86
N PRO A 293 -0.81 2.91 -31.03
CA PRO A 293 0.20 3.88 -31.48
C PRO A 293 -0.36 5.28 -31.72
N GLU A 294 -1.66 5.40 -31.99
CA GLU A 294 -2.35 6.70 -32.10
C GLU A 294 -2.38 7.42 -30.77
N TRP A 295 -2.78 6.73 -29.70
CA TRP A 295 -2.85 7.30 -28.36
C TRP A 295 -1.47 7.70 -27.82
N LEU A 296 -0.45 6.86 -28.03
CA LEU A 296 0.92 7.15 -27.58
C LEU A 296 1.59 8.35 -28.26
N ARG A 297 1.04 8.84 -29.38
CA ARG A 297 1.58 9.99 -30.13
C ARG A 297 0.76 11.27 -29.98
N ALA A 298 -0.43 11.17 -29.39
CA ALA A 298 -1.35 12.30 -29.17
C ALA A 298 -0.86 13.17 -28.01
#